data_AF-A0A2V9CSS8-F1
#
_entry.id   AF-A0A2V9CSS8-F1
#
_cell.length_a   1.000
_cell.length_b   1.000
_cell.length_c   1.000
_cell.angle_alpha   90.00
_cell.angle_beta   90.00
_cell.angle_gamma   90.00
#
_symmetry.space_group_name_H-M   'P 1'
#
loop_
_entity.id
_entity.type
_entity.pdbx_description
1 polymer ?
#
loop_
_entity_poly.entity_id
_entity_poly.type
_entity_poly.pdbx_seq_one_letter_code
_entity_poly.pdbx_strand_id
1 'polypeptide(L)'
;NPPRAVARLTTELNLTPDQQKHIGEILADMQHRFDAVHDQINPQLYQIREQGHYQIRQVLSPEQRPKFEEFLNRVAEERRRRAANPKSNR
;
A
#
# COMPACT_ATOMS: atom_id res chain seq x y z
N ASN A 1 10.94 1.89 5.24
CA ASN A 1 11.73 1.22 6.29
C ASN A 1 12.78 2.19 6.85
N PRO A 2 12.52 2.78 8.03
CA PRO A 2 13.35 3.83 8.62
C PRO A 2 14.86 3.52 8.74
N PRO A 3 15.31 2.33 9.22
CA PRO A 3 16.74 2.03 9.36
C PRO A 3 17.51 2.06 8.03
N ARG A 4 16.88 1.64 6.93
CA ARG A 4 17.49 1.70 5.59
C ARG A 4 17.64 3.14 5.09
N ALA A 5 16.70 4.01 5.43
CA ALA A 5 16.74 5.42 5.06
C ALA A 5 17.80 6.16 5.88
N VAL A 6 17.90 5.90 7.19
CA VAL A 6 18.97 6.46 8.03
C VAL A 6 20.34 6.07 7.49
N ALA A 7 20.57 4.78 7.22
CA ALA A 7 21.87 4.33 6.69
C ALA A 7 22.27 5.05 5.38
N ARG A 8 21.31 5.24 4.47
CA ARG A 8 21.54 5.98 3.23
C ARG A 8 21.88 7.45 3.49
N LEU A 9 21.11 8.12 4.35
CA LEU A 9 21.35 9.52 4.72
C LEU A 9 22.68 9.69 5.45
N THR A 10 23.09 8.71 6.27
CA THR A 10 24.41 8.70 6.92
C THR A 10 25.52 8.68 5.88
N THR A 11 25.43 7.82 4.86
CA THR A 11 26.44 7.77 3.79
C THR A 11 26.46 9.05 2.96
N GLU A 12 25.29 9.61 2.63
CA GLU A 12 25.20 10.79 1.76
C GLU A 12 25.55 12.11 2.48
N LEU A 13 25.28 12.20 3.79
CA LEU A 13 25.39 13.45 4.57
C LEU A 13 26.44 13.40 5.68
N ASN A 14 27.13 12.27 5.86
CA ASN A 14 28.11 12.04 6.93
C ASN A 14 27.55 12.33 8.33
N LEU A 15 26.36 11.77 8.62
CA LEU A 15 25.66 12.03 9.88
C LEU A 15 26.44 11.53 11.11
N THR A 16 26.51 12.34 12.15
CA THR A 16 27.05 11.93 13.47
C THR A 16 26.11 10.92 14.15
N PRO A 17 26.59 10.15 15.14
CA PRO A 17 25.74 9.20 15.88
C PRO A 17 24.47 9.84 16.46
N ASP A 18 24.58 11.06 17.00
CA ASP A 18 23.43 11.78 17.54
C ASP A 18 22.44 12.19 16.44
N GLN A 19 22.92 12.64 15.28
CA GLN A 19 22.06 12.96 14.14
C GLN A 19 21.33 11.73 13.61
N GLN A 20 22.02 10.58 13.54
CA GLN A 20 21.42 9.32 13.11
C GLN A 20 20.28 8.90 14.03
N LYS A 21 20.46 9.05 15.35
CA LYS A 21 19.43 8.76 16.35
C LYS A 21 18.19 9.65 16.15
N HIS A 22 18.38 10.96 16.10
CA HIS A 22 17.26 11.91 15.95
C HIS A 22 16.52 11.71 14.61
N ILE A 23 17.24 11.51 13.50
CA ILE A 23 16.61 11.24 12.20
C ILE A 23 15.87 9.90 12.23
N GLY A 24 16.42 8.88 12.90
CA GLY A 24 15.73 7.60 13.12
C GLY A 24 14.40 7.76 13.84
N GLU A 25 14.36 8.55 14.92
CA GLU A 25 13.15 8.86 15.68
C GLU A 25 12.11 9.60 14.82
N ILE A 26 12.55 10.62 14.05
CA ILE A 26 11.67 11.36 13.14
C ILE A 26 11.05 10.42 12.10
N LEU A 27 11.85 9.58 11.46
CA LEU A 27 11.36 8.66 10.42
C LEU A 27 10.45 7.57 10.98
N ALA A 28 10.66 7.13 12.22
CA ALA A 28 9.78 6.18 12.89
C ALA A 28 8.42 6.82 13.22
N ASP A 29 8.41 8.02 13.80
CA ASP A 29 7.18 8.78 14.07
C ASP A 29 6.40 9.08 12.78
N MET A 30 7.10 9.50 11.71
CA MET A 30 6.48 9.66 10.40
C MET A 30 5.81 8.38 9.91
N GLN A 31 6.50 7.23 9.99
CA GLN A 31 5.92 5.94 9.60
C GLN A 31 4.66 5.63 10.40
N HIS A 32 4.68 5.82 11.72
CA HIS A 32 3.51 5.60 12.58
C HIS A 32 2.31 6.48 12.18
N ARG A 33 2.54 7.76 11.86
CA ARG A 33 1.49 8.67 11.39
C ARG A 33 0.92 8.23 10.05
N PHE A 34 1.76 7.79 9.12
CA PHE A 34 1.31 7.25 7.84
C PHE A 34 0.47 5.98 8.02
N ASP A 35 0.90 5.06 8.88
CA ASP A 35 0.18 3.83 9.15
C ASP A 35 -1.21 4.12 9.74
N ALA A 36 -1.31 5.08 10.68
CA ALA A 36 -2.58 5.51 11.25
C ALA A 36 -3.54 6.09 10.21
N VAL A 37 -3.04 6.93 9.30
CA VAL A 37 -3.84 7.50 8.20
C VAL A 37 -4.31 6.39 7.25
N HIS A 38 -3.42 5.46 6.93
CA HIS A 38 -3.74 4.32 6.07
C HIS A 38 -4.83 3.43 6.68
N ASP A 39 -4.74 3.13 7.98
CA ASP A 39 -5.73 2.34 8.71
C ASP A 39 -7.10 3.03 8.77
N GLN A 40 -7.11 4.36 8.85
CA GLN A 40 -8.35 5.14 8.82
C GLN A 40 -9.01 5.13 7.42
N ILE A 41 -8.22 5.26 6.35
CA ILE A 41 -8.73 5.45 4.99
C ILE A 41 -9.04 4.12 4.30
N ASN A 42 -8.32 3.04 4.61
CA ASN A 42 -8.50 1.73 3.97
C ASN A 42 -9.93 1.18 3.98
N PRO A 43 -10.68 1.23 5.10
CA PRO A 43 -12.07 0.78 5.12
C PRO A 43 -12.94 1.57 4.14
N GLN A 44 -12.72 2.89 4.03
CA GLN A 44 -13.47 3.75 3.13
C GLN A 44 -13.17 3.41 1.66
N LEU A 45 -11.90 3.20 1.33
CA LEU A 45 -11.49 2.78 -0.02
C LEU A 45 -12.07 1.42 -0.40
N TYR A 46 -12.09 0.48 0.54
CA TYR A 46 -12.72 -0.83 0.34
C TYR A 46 -14.21 -0.69 0.03
N GLN A 47 -14.94 0.11 0.81
CA GLN A 47 -16.36 0.36 0.59
C GLN A 47 -16.64 0.99 -0.78
N ILE A 48 -15.88 2.03 -1.16
CA ILE A 48 -16.02 2.68 -2.47
C ILE A 48 -15.83 1.66 -3.60
N ARG A 49 -14.82 0.79 -3.47
CA ARG A 49 -14.54 -0.24 -4.46
C ARG A 49 -15.68 -1.25 -4.58
N GLU A 50 -16.20 -1.75 -3.46
CA GLU A 50 -17.30 -2.72 -3.48
C GLU A 50 -18.60 -2.11 -4.02
N GLN A 51 -18.88 -0.86 -3.69
CA GLN A 51 -20.01 -0.12 -4.27
C GLN A 51 -19.87 0.02 -5.79
N GLY A 52 -18.68 0.37 -6.28
CA GLY A 52 -18.40 0.43 -7.71
C GLY A 52 -18.57 -0.93 -8.39
N HIS A 53 -18.04 -2.02 -7.81
CA HIS A 53 -18.25 -3.37 -8.32
C HIS A 53 -19.73 -3.74 -8.37
N TYR A 54 -20.50 -3.39 -7.35
CA TYR A 54 -21.95 -3.62 -7.33
C TYR A 54 -22.66 -2.86 -8.45
N GLN A 55 -22.37 -1.57 -8.63
CA GLN A 55 -22.94 -0.76 -9.71
C GLN A 55 -22.62 -1.33 -11.09
N ILE A 56 -21.39 -1.80 -11.31
CA ILE A 56 -21.01 -2.48 -12.55
C ILE A 56 -21.86 -3.73 -12.77
N ARG A 57 -22.07 -4.57 -11.75
CA ARG A 57 -22.91 -5.79 -11.87
C ARG A 57 -24.36 -5.48 -12.29
N GLN A 58 -24.90 -4.31 -11.95
CA GLN A 58 -26.25 -3.91 -12.32
C GLN A 58 -26.39 -3.57 -13.80
N VAL A 59 -25.33 -3.06 -14.45
CA VAL A 59 -25.37 -2.70 -15.88
C VAL A 59 -24.99 -3.86 -16.80
N LEU A 60 -24.38 -4.92 -16.26
CA LEU A 60 -23.99 -6.11 -17.02
C LEU A 60 -25.17 -7.05 -17.26
N SER A 61 -25.21 -7.66 -18.44
CA SER A 61 -26.13 -8.76 -18.73
C SER A 61 -25.81 -9.98 -17.85
N PRO A 62 -26.78 -10.88 -17.62
CA PRO A 62 -26.55 -12.10 -16.84
C PRO A 62 -25.36 -12.94 -17.33
N GLU A 63 -25.17 -13.00 -18.65
CA GLU A 63 -24.09 -13.74 -19.32
C GLU A 63 -22.71 -13.08 -19.16
N GLN A 64 -22.67 -11.76 -18.91
CA GLN A 64 -21.42 -11.01 -18.72
C GLN A 64 -20.90 -11.09 -17.29
N ARG A 65 -21.77 -11.30 -16.30
CA ARG A 65 -21.41 -11.32 -14.86
C ARG A 65 -20.30 -12.33 -14.52
N PRO A 66 -20.32 -13.59 -15.01
CA PRO A 66 -19.25 -14.55 -14.71
C PRO A 66 -17.86 -14.05 -15.16
N LYS A 67 -17.77 -13.46 -16.35
CA LYS A 67 -16.50 -12.88 -16.87
C LYS A 67 -16.00 -11.73 -16.00
N PHE A 68 -16.91 -10.94 -15.42
CA PHE A 68 -16.55 -9.86 -14.51
C PHE A 68 -16.00 -10.40 -13.18
N GLU A 69 -16.59 -11.45 -12.61
CA GLU A 69 -16.05 -12.05 -11.38
C GLU A 69 -14.66 -12.68 -11.61
N GLU A 70 -14.45 -13.34 -12.75
CA GLU A 70 -13.11 -13.83 -13.14
C GLU A 70 -12.09 -12.70 -13.26
N PHE A 71 -12.50 -11.57 -13.83
CA PHE A 71 -11.66 -10.37 -13.90
C PHE A 71 -11.30 -9.86 -12.50
N LEU A 72 -12.26 -9.74 -11.58
CA LEU A 72 -12.01 -9.31 -10.21
C LEU A 72 -11.05 -10.25 -9.48
N ASN A 73 -11.22 -11.56 -9.65
CA ASN A 73 -10.35 -12.57 -9.04
C ASN A 73 -8.91 -12.47 -9.52
N ARG A 74 -8.69 -12.28 -10.82
CA ARG A 74 -7.36 -12.09 -11.41
C ARG A 74 -6.67 -10.85 -10.84
N VAL A 75 -7.39 -9.73 -10.79
CA VAL A 75 -6.86 -8.48 -10.21
C VAL A 75 -6.51 -8.66 -8.73
N ALA A 76 -7.35 -9.37 -7.96
CA ALA A 76 -7.07 -9.65 -6.56
C ALA A 76 -5.84 -10.55 -6.39
N GLU A 77 -5.66 -11.55 -7.25
CA GLU A 77 -4.50 -12.41 -7.25
C GLU A 77 -3.21 -11.67 -7.61
N GLU A 78 -3.23 -10.83 -8.65
CA GLU A 78 -2.10 -9.98 -9.02
C GLU A 78 -1.68 -9.06 -7.87
N ARG A 79 -2.65 -8.46 -7.16
CA ARG A 79 -2.37 -7.64 -5.97
C ARG A 79 -1.72 -8.46 -4.86
N ARG A 80 -2.22 -9.67 -4.58
CA ARG A 80 -1.62 -10.58 -3.59
C ARG A 80 -0.20 -10.98 -3.97
N ARG A 81 0.04 -11.31 -5.24
CA ARG A 81 1.38 -11.65 -5.77
C ARG A 81 2.35 -10.48 -5.61
N ARG A 82 1.92 -9.24 -5.91
CA ARG A 82 2.74 -8.04 -5.71
C ARG A 82 3.03 -7.75 -4.24
N ALA A 83 2.05 -7.93 -3.36
CA ALA A 83 2.23 -7.79 -1.91
C ALA A 83 3.18 -8.86 -1.34
N ALA A 84 3.13 -10.08 -1.85
CA ALA A 84 4.01 -11.18 -1.45
C ALA A 84 5.46 -11.02 -1.98
N ASN A 85 5.67 -10.28 -3.07
CA ASN A 85 7.00 -10.01 -3.62
C ASN A 85 7.31 -8.51 -3.75
N PRO A 86 7.61 -7.82 -2.63
CA PRO A 86 7.86 -6.38 -2.61
C PRO A 86 9.17 -5.96 -3.29
N LYS A 87 10.00 -6.89 -3.77
CA LYS A 87 11.29 -6.60 -4.44
C LYS A 87 11.15 -6.31 -5.94
N SER A 88 10.00 -6.57 -6.57
CA SER A 88 9.78 -6.31 -8.00
C SER A 88 9.48 -4.84 -8.35
N ASN A 89 9.38 -3.96 -7.34
CA ASN A 89 8.96 -2.57 -7.51
C ASN A 89 10.05 -1.58 -7.00
N ARG A 90 11.32 -2.00 -7.05
CA ARG A 90 12.50 -1.14 -6.84
C ARG A 90 13.29 -1.03 -8.12
#